data_AF-A0A8E8K9V0-F1
#
_entry.id   AF-A0A8E8K9V0-F1
#
_cell.length_a   1.000
_cell.length_b   1.000
_cell.length_c   1.000
_cell.angle_alpha   90.00
_cell.angle_beta   90.00
_cell.angle_gamma   90.00
#
_symmetry.space_group_name_H-M   'P 1'
#
loop_
_entity.id
_entity.type
_entity.pdbx_description
1 polymer ?
#
loop_
_entity_poly.entity_id
_entity_poly.type
_entity_poly.pdbx_seq_one_letter_code
_entity_poly.pdbx_strand_id
1 'polypeptide(L)'
;MVSTTAVKRALAALATRTDTARRPYVAVIDEADAARSDLRRAAGFVDAVGLDRLADAVDAAERAGDEGAAERGREALDAYRDFRRAAAGEREERGGGDRDDGPDRDDARDHFRSGPGIPKPDTGQDADR
;
A
#
# COMPACT_ATOMS: atom_id res chain seq x y z
N MET A 1 -26.42 -26.97 -44.07
CA MET A 1 -24.95 -26.87 -44.17
C MET A 1 -24.58 -25.40 -43.94
N VAL A 2 -23.85 -25.07 -42.88
CA VAL A 2 -23.47 -23.67 -42.59
C VAL A 2 -22.44 -23.23 -43.63
N SER A 3 -22.70 -22.11 -44.31
CA SER A 3 -21.78 -21.56 -45.32
C SER A 3 -20.54 -20.98 -44.64
N THR A 4 -19.37 -21.17 -45.26
CA THR A 4 -18.09 -20.61 -44.79
C THR A 4 -18.16 -19.09 -44.61
N THR A 5 -19.04 -18.40 -45.34
CA THR A 5 -19.29 -16.97 -45.18
C THR A 5 -19.98 -16.62 -43.86
N ALA A 6 -20.93 -17.46 -43.42
CA ALA A 6 -21.59 -17.29 -42.13
C ALA A 6 -20.62 -17.55 -40.98
N VAL A 7 -19.74 -18.55 -41.13
CA VAL A 7 -18.65 -18.82 -40.17
C VAL A 7 -17.67 -17.65 -40.11
N LYS A 8 -17.25 -17.10 -41.25
CA LYS A 8 -16.38 -15.91 -41.31
C LYS A 8 -17.02 -14.69 -40.65
N ARG A 9 -18.31 -14.44 -40.88
CA ARG A 9 -19.04 -13.35 -40.21
C ARG A 9 -19.17 -13.55 -38.71
N ALA A 10 -19.44 -14.78 -38.27
CA ALA A 10 -19.53 -15.09 -36.85
C ALA A 10 -18.16 -14.95 -36.16
N LEU A 11 -17.07 -15.42 -36.77
CA LEU A 11 -15.72 -15.24 -36.25
C LEU A 11 -15.30 -13.76 -36.26
N ALA A 12 -15.60 -13.00 -37.32
CA ALA A 12 -15.30 -11.57 -37.36
C ALA A 12 -16.06 -10.81 -36.26
N ALA A 13 -17.35 -11.10 -36.08
CA ALA A 13 -18.15 -10.52 -35.01
C ALA A 13 -17.63 -10.93 -33.61
N LEU A 14 -17.15 -12.15 -33.45
CA LEU A 14 -16.53 -12.61 -32.21
C LEU A 14 -15.22 -11.85 -31.92
N ALA A 15 -14.36 -11.66 -32.93
CA ALA A 15 -13.12 -10.91 -32.81
C ALA A 15 -13.38 -9.42 -32.46
N THR A 16 -14.37 -8.78 -33.10
CA THR A 16 -14.74 -7.39 -32.77
C THR A 16 -15.38 -7.27 -31.37
N ARG A 17 -16.09 -8.31 -30.91
CA ARG A 17 -16.74 -8.31 -29.59
C ARG A 17 -15.75 -8.54 -28.45
N THR A 18 -14.65 -9.24 -28.69
CA THR A 18 -13.70 -9.62 -27.64
C THR A 18 -12.54 -8.63 -27.47
N ASP A 19 -12.19 -7.80 -28.47
CA ASP A 19 -10.84 -7.19 -28.48
C ASP A 19 -10.72 -5.68 -28.84
N THR A 20 -11.81 -4.92 -29.03
CA THR A 20 -11.63 -3.51 -29.51
C THR A 20 -12.35 -2.40 -28.74
N ALA A 21 -13.22 -2.70 -27.77
CA ALA A 21 -14.01 -1.66 -27.10
C ALA A 21 -13.35 -1.09 -25.83
N ARG A 22 -12.55 -1.88 -25.11
CA ARG A 22 -11.81 -1.42 -23.92
C ARG A 22 -10.33 -1.57 -24.24
N ARG A 23 -9.63 -0.45 -24.38
CA ARG A 23 -8.19 -0.44 -24.67
C ARG A 23 -7.49 -1.34 -23.63
N PRO A 24 -6.59 -2.25 -24.04
CA PRO A 24 -6.11 -3.34 -23.18
C PRO A 24 -5.45 -2.86 -21.88
N TYR A 25 -4.91 -1.64 -21.86
CA TYR A 25 -4.37 -1.03 -20.66
C TYR A 25 -5.45 -0.67 -19.61
N VAL A 26 -6.67 -0.29 -20.02
CA VAL A 26 -7.74 0.11 -19.10
C VAL A 26 -8.17 -1.05 -18.24
N ALA A 27 -8.28 -2.26 -18.80
CA ALA A 27 -8.65 -3.45 -18.04
C ALA A 27 -7.60 -3.81 -16.97
N VAL A 28 -6.31 -3.65 -17.29
CA VAL A 28 -5.22 -3.89 -16.35
C VAL A 28 -5.24 -2.87 -15.21
N ILE A 29 -5.40 -1.59 -15.55
CA ILE A 29 -5.46 -0.50 -14.57
C ILE A 29 -6.69 -0.62 -13.67
N ASP A 30 -7.87 -0.86 -14.23
CA ASP A 30 -9.11 -1.01 -13.46
C ASP A 30 -9.05 -2.22 -12.52
N GLU A 31 -8.49 -3.36 -12.96
CA GLU A 31 -8.31 -4.52 -12.09
C GLU A 31 -7.30 -4.24 -10.98
N ALA A 32 -6.18 -3.57 -11.28
CA ALA A 32 -5.18 -3.20 -10.28
C ALA A 32 -5.76 -2.28 -9.20
N ASP A 33 -6.52 -1.26 -9.61
CA ASP A 33 -7.19 -0.30 -8.73
C ASP A 33 -8.29 -0.97 -7.89
N ALA A 34 -9.07 -1.88 -8.46
CA ALA A 34 -10.06 -2.63 -7.69
C ALA A 34 -9.40 -3.60 -6.68
N ALA A 35 -8.34 -4.29 -7.09
CA ALA A 35 -7.64 -5.28 -6.28
C ALA A 35 -6.92 -4.67 -5.07
N ARG A 36 -6.47 -3.41 -5.13
CA ARG A 36 -5.71 -2.78 -4.02
C ARG A 36 -6.49 -2.67 -2.70
N SER A 37 -7.82 -2.79 -2.75
CA SER A 37 -8.69 -2.76 -1.57
C SER A 37 -8.76 -4.10 -0.80
N ASP A 38 -8.26 -5.20 -1.39
CA ASP A 38 -8.25 -6.54 -0.79
C ASP A 38 -6.85 -7.15 -0.96
N LEU A 39 -6.15 -7.39 0.15
CA LEU A 39 -4.78 -7.90 0.13
C LEU A 39 -4.61 -9.24 -0.60
N ARG A 40 -5.59 -10.15 -0.49
CA ARG A 40 -5.51 -11.44 -1.18
C ARG A 40 -5.69 -11.25 -2.67
N ARG A 41 -6.60 -10.36 -3.07
CA ARG A 41 -6.81 -10.02 -4.48
C ARG A 41 -5.62 -9.27 -5.07
N ALA A 42 -5.04 -8.34 -4.31
CA ALA A 42 -3.82 -7.62 -4.65
C ALA A 42 -2.64 -8.58 -4.88
N ALA A 43 -2.43 -9.55 -3.99
CA ALA A 43 -1.41 -10.59 -4.18
C ALA A 43 -1.66 -11.41 -5.44
N GLY A 44 -2.91 -11.84 -5.67
CA GLY A 44 -3.28 -12.57 -6.88
C GLY A 44 -3.07 -11.76 -8.18
N PHE A 45 -3.29 -10.46 -8.14
CA PHE A 45 -2.99 -9.57 -9.27
C PHE A 45 -1.49 -9.52 -9.55
N VAL A 46 -0.66 -9.33 -8.52
CA VAL A 46 0.80 -9.29 -8.66
C VAL A 46 1.33 -10.62 -9.22
N ASP A 47 0.81 -11.75 -8.74
CA ASP A 47 1.22 -13.07 -9.22
C ASP A 47 0.81 -13.33 -10.69
N ALA A 48 -0.38 -12.87 -11.10
CA ALA A 48 -0.92 -13.15 -12.43
C ALA A 48 -0.46 -12.15 -13.50
N VAL A 49 -0.33 -10.87 -13.15
CA VAL A 49 -0.10 -9.76 -14.09
C VAL A 49 1.28 -9.14 -13.90
N GLY A 50 1.69 -8.94 -12.65
CA GLY A 50 2.95 -8.28 -12.29
C GLY A 50 2.91 -6.75 -12.36
N LEU A 51 3.79 -6.11 -11.58
CA LEU A 51 3.86 -4.65 -11.50
C LEU A 51 4.49 -4.01 -12.74
N ASP A 52 5.42 -4.68 -13.41
CA ASP A 52 6.04 -4.18 -14.65
C ASP A 52 4.99 -4.00 -15.74
N ARG A 53 4.06 -4.96 -15.85
CA ARG A 53 2.97 -4.91 -16.81
C ARG A 53 1.92 -3.84 -16.46
N LEU A 54 1.72 -3.55 -15.18
CA LEU A 54 0.91 -2.41 -14.74
C LEU A 54 1.59 -1.09 -15.13
N ALA A 55 2.91 -0.98 -14.99
CA ALA A 55 3.67 0.19 -15.45
C ALA A 55 3.56 0.38 -16.98
N ASP A 56 3.73 -0.68 -17.76
CA ASP A 56 3.53 -0.63 -19.22
C ASP A 56 2.12 -0.18 -19.62
N ALA A 57 1.10 -0.58 -18.83
CA ALA A 57 -0.27 -0.16 -19.04
C ALA A 57 -0.47 1.34 -18.75
N VAL A 58 0.17 1.88 -17.71
CA VAL A 58 0.17 3.33 -17.43
C VAL A 58 0.84 4.09 -18.57
N ASP A 59 2.01 3.66 -19.02
CA ASP A 59 2.72 4.30 -20.14
C ASP A 59 1.89 4.26 -21.44
N ALA A 60 1.12 3.19 -21.65
CA ALA A 60 0.19 3.09 -22.77
C ALA A 60 -1.00 4.04 -22.63
N ALA A 61 -1.54 4.22 -21.42
CA ALA A 61 -2.61 5.18 -21.15
C ALA A 61 -2.15 6.63 -21.39
N GLU A 62 -0.95 6.98 -20.92
CA GLU A 62 -0.34 8.30 -21.13
C GLU A 62 -0.12 8.59 -22.61
N ARG A 63 0.50 7.65 -23.35
CA ARG A 63 0.69 7.78 -24.81
C ARG A 63 -0.63 7.90 -25.57
N ALA A 64 -1.70 7.34 -25.03
CA ALA A 64 -3.02 7.37 -25.64
C ALA A 64 -3.88 8.57 -25.19
N GLY A 65 -3.32 9.48 -24.38
CA GLY A 65 -3.98 10.69 -23.87
C GLY A 65 -5.08 10.43 -22.85
N ASP A 66 -5.08 9.24 -22.22
CA ASP A 66 -6.09 8.82 -21.26
C ASP A 66 -5.63 9.15 -19.83
N GLU A 67 -5.69 10.45 -19.50
CA GLU A 67 -5.17 10.97 -18.23
C GLU A 67 -5.83 10.32 -17.01
N GLY A 68 -7.14 10.06 -17.07
CA GLY A 68 -7.87 9.43 -15.97
C GLY A 68 -7.45 7.98 -15.72
N ALA A 69 -7.18 7.21 -16.77
CA ALA A 69 -6.62 5.87 -16.61
C ALA A 69 -5.16 5.93 -16.10
N ALA A 70 -4.35 6.83 -16.66
CA ALA A 70 -2.96 7.00 -16.22
C ALA A 70 -2.86 7.37 -14.73
N GLU A 71 -3.71 8.29 -14.25
CA GLU A 71 -3.75 8.68 -12.84
C GLU A 71 -4.10 7.51 -11.92
N ARG A 72 -5.20 6.79 -12.20
CA ARG A 72 -5.58 5.60 -11.41
C ARG A 72 -4.48 4.54 -11.40
N GLY A 73 -3.83 4.32 -12.53
CA GLY A 73 -2.75 3.34 -12.62
C GLY A 73 -1.49 3.75 -11.83
N ARG A 74 -1.15 5.04 -11.79
CA ARG A 74 -0.06 5.56 -10.94
C ARG A 74 -0.40 5.41 -9.46
N GLU A 75 -1.61 5.77 -9.04
CA GLU A 75 -2.06 5.56 -7.66
C GLU A 75 -2.00 4.08 -7.25
N ALA A 76 -2.43 3.18 -8.15
CA ALA A 76 -2.33 1.75 -7.92
C ALA A 76 -0.87 1.31 -7.74
N LEU A 77 0.03 1.73 -8.63
CA LEU A 77 1.47 1.42 -8.54
C LEU A 77 2.08 1.87 -7.21
N ASP A 78 1.76 3.08 -6.76
CA ASP A 78 2.27 3.60 -5.50
C ASP A 78 1.73 2.80 -4.31
N ALA A 79 0.45 2.42 -4.31
CA ALA A 79 -0.10 1.53 -3.29
C ALA A 79 0.60 0.16 -3.27
N TYR A 80 0.87 -0.45 -4.42
CA TYR A 80 1.61 -1.73 -4.48
C TYR A 80 3.06 -1.61 -4.01
N ARG A 81 3.73 -0.47 -4.30
CA ARG A 81 5.06 -0.19 -3.79
C ARG A 81 5.05 -0.02 -2.27
N ASP A 82 4.03 0.63 -1.73
CA ASP A 82 3.82 0.77 -0.29
C ASP A 82 3.58 -0.59 0.37
N PHE A 83 2.75 -1.45 -0.21
CA PHE A 83 2.57 -2.83 0.26
C PHE A 83 3.88 -3.60 0.27
N ARG A 84 4.70 -3.46 -0.77
CA ARG A 84 6.01 -4.11 -0.85
C ARG A 84 6.97 -3.55 0.21
N ARG A 85 6.98 -2.24 0.45
CA ARG A 85 7.79 -1.60 1.50
C ARG A 85 7.36 -2.08 2.88
N ALA A 86 6.06 -2.08 3.17
CA ALA A 86 5.51 -2.58 4.42
C ALA A 86 5.84 -4.06 4.64
N ALA A 87 5.76 -4.89 3.60
CA ALA A 87 6.12 -6.31 3.66
C ALA A 87 7.64 -6.56 3.80
N ALA A 88 8.48 -5.72 3.18
CA ALA A 88 9.94 -5.75 3.31
C ALA A 88 10.41 -5.32 4.70
N GLY A 89 9.53 -4.65 5.44
CA GLY A 89 9.70 -4.37 6.85
C GLY A 89 10.19 -2.95 7.09
N GLU A 90 9.25 -2.08 7.46
CA GLU A 90 9.53 -1.12 8.51
C GLU A 90 9.70 -1.90 9.83
N ARG A 91 10.92 -2.43 9.99
CA ARG A 91 11.67 -2.28 11.24
C ARG A 91 12.44 -0.95 11.20
N GLU A 92 11.84 0.10 10.66
CA GLU A 92 12.34 1.46 10.85
C GLU A 92 11.95 1.88 12.28
N GLU A 93 12.83 1.52 13.20
CA GLU A 93 13.31 2.42 14.24
C GLU A 93 12.24 3.09 15.12
N ARG A 94 11.92 2.37 16.21
CA ARG A 94 12.02 2.98 17.54
C ARG A 94 13.42 3.61 17.67
N GLY A 95 13.66 4.82 17.15
CA GLY A 95 15.03 5.34 17.07
C GLY A 95 15.24 6.73 16.46
N GLY A 96 14.38 7.71 16.70
CA GLY A 96 14.75 9.13 16.60
C GLY A 96 14.64 9.74 18.00
N GLY A 97 15.72 10.03 18.73
CA GLY A 97 16.83 10.89 18.33
C GLY A 97 16.49 12.29 18.84
N ASP A 98 16.58 12.55 20.14
CA ASP A 98 17.83 12.97 20.79
C ASP A 98 18.46 14.15 20.02
N ARG A 99 17.79 15.31 20.12
CA ARG A 99 18.35 16.63 19.86
C ARG A 99 17.68 17.62 20.80
N ASP A 100 18.21 17.70 22.01
CA ASP A 100 18.31 19.00 22.66
C ASP A 100 19.78 19.16 23.07
N ASP A 101 20.47 19.95 22.24
CA ASP A 101 21.82 20.44 22.45
C ASP A 101 21.91 21.20 23.79
N GLY A 102 22.76 20.71 24.69
CA GLY A 102 23.20 21.44 25.86
C GLY A 102 24.53 20.88 26.35
N PRO A 103 25.65 21.63 26.27
CA PRO A 103 26.96 21.12 26.64
C PRO A 103 27.17 21.19 28.15
N ASP A 104 28.06 20.33 28.62
CA ASP A 104 28.78 20.39 29.89
C ASP A 104 27.95 20.13 31.15
N ARG A 105 28.14 18.93 31.74
CA ARG A 105 29.03 18.77 32.91
C ARG A 105 29.00 17.35 33.43
N ASP A 106 30.19 16.96 33.89
CA ASP A 106 30.49 15.82 34.74
C ASP A 106 29.36 15.48 35.71
N ASP A 107 28.82 14.26 35.66
CA ASP A 107 28.73 13.47 36.88
C ASP A 107 28.41 12.00 36.59
N ALA A 108 29.38 11.15 36.92
CA ALA A 108 29.13 9.75 37.14
C ALA A 108 28.40 9.62 38.47
N ARG A 109 27.11 9.23 38.45
CA ARG A 109 26.46 8.25 39.34
C ARG A 109 24.93 8.41 39.38
N ASP A 110 24.30 7.25 39.54
CA ASP A 110 22.97 7.02 40.12
C ASP A 110 21.72 7.19 39.25
N HIS A 111 21.35 6.07 38.60
CA HIS A 111 20.04 5.79 38.02
C HIS A 111 18.91 5.61 39.07
N PHE A 112 18.72 6.57 39.97
CA PHE A 112 17.49 6.65 40.78
C PHE A 112 16.53 7.66 40.14
N ARG A 113 15.55 7.17 39.38
CA ARG A 113 14.42 8.01 38.98
C ARG A 113 13.53 8.24 40.20
N SER A 114 13.70 9.37 40.88
CA SER A 114 12.74 9.87 41.86
C SER A 114 11.42 10.21 41.15
N GLY A 115 10.52 9.23 41.09
CA GLY A 115 9.12 9.50 40.76
C GLY A 115 8.46 10.27 41.91
N PRO A 116 7.47 11.14 41.65
CA PRO A 116 6.73 11.81 42.71
C PRO A 116 5.98 10.76 43.54
N GLY A 117 6.41 10.57 44.79
CA GLY A 117 5.76 9.66 45.72
C GLY A 117 4.35 10.16 46.06
N ILE A 118 3.37 9.25 46.07
CA ILE A 118 2.03 9.54 46.59
C ILE A 118 2.13 9.49 48.13
N PRO A 119 1.81 10.56 48.87
CA PRO A 119 1.81 10.53 50.32
C PRO A 119 0.78 9.49 50.79
N LYS A 120 1.19 8.58 51.68
CA LYS A 120 0.24 7.69 52.34
C LYS A 120 -0.59 8.51 53.34
N PRO A 121 -1.92 8.37 53.38
CA PRO A 121 -2.72 9.01 54.41
C PRO A 121 -2.39 8.41 55.77
N ASP A 122 -2.29 9.27 56.79
CA ASP A 122 -2.14 8.87 58.19
C ASP A 122 -3.35 8.01 58.60
N THR A 123 -3.18 6.69 58.62
CA THR A 123 -4.12 5.80 59.29
C THR A 123 -3.91 5.96 60.79
N GLY A 124 -4.59 6.94 61.37
CA GLY A 124 -4.69 7.15 62.81
C GLY A 124 -5.23 5.89 63.47
N GLN A 125 -4.33 5.10 64.04
CA GLN A 125 -4.65 4.14 65.08
C GLN A 125 -4.00 4.64 66.36
N ASP A 126 -4.79 5.36 67.16
CA ASP A 126 -4.49 5.65 68.55
C ASP A 126 -4.35 4.33 69.30
N ALA A 127 -3.11 4.00 69.67
CA ALA A 127 -2.81 2.89 70.55
C ALA A 127 -2.90 3.37 72.00
N ASP A 128 -4.11 3.65 72.47
CA ASP A 128 -4.36 3.76 73.90
C ASP A 128 -4.44 2.36 74.51
N ARG A 129 -3.61 2.18 75.54
CA ARG A 129 -3.34 0.99 76.32
C ARG A 129 -3.80 1.21 77.75
#